data_AF-A0A6M3L7Z2-F1
#
_entry.id   AF-A0A6M3L7Z2-F1
#
_cell.length_a   1.000
_cell.length_b   1.000
_cell.length_c   1.000
_cell.angle_alpha   90.00
_cell.angle_beta   90.00
_cell.angle_gamma   90.00
#
_symmetry.space_group_name_H-M   'P 1'
#
loop_
_entity.id
_entity.type
_entity.pdbx_description
1 polymer ?
#
loop_
_entity_poly.entity_id
_entity_poly.type
_entity_poly.pdbx_seq_one_letter_code
_entity_poly.pdbx_strand_id
1 'polypeptide(L)'
;QIYCATNSILKVYDDTNAKWTDTQVKLPDHPNGGKGAAYWSGGHYISYGLGVRKYEPIEYRDDEVGLTKDDGIPSEYNGEIVKFGAEAASNVLYALIDASQVTGTQKSGLWVYDGIAWRCWWADTANDGAMHDIIVSSAESGYAVYWDCGGAIYYINLQRGIQNPRQLVGTITFAASGKYVSPNFDAYWAVGNKIAVQVRCSVRGDVSADETVTVKYRTNHSNETIASGWTTLGSAITSAGETTLPMPTSAAPAGTSFRSIQLGLDLVRKAADTDETPVVVYLALDYYKVIPKSWGWAATLDLSKVSYADKSSEQLIDALITAAETESLVTLVYEDSTKYVRVEDVQISHTTGEYPKGTAKVFLTEI
;
A
#
# COMPACT_ATOMS: atom_id res chain seq x y z
N GLN A 1 -0.96 -23.09 28.10
CA GLN A 1 -2.35 -22.61 28.02
C GLN A 1 -2.91 -23.03 26.67
N ILE A 2 -4.15 -23.48 26.62
CA ILE A 2 -4.82 -23.88 25.37
C ILE A 2 -5.65 -22.71 24.89
N TYR A 3 -5.61 -22.45 23.58
CA TYR A 3 -6.37 -21.39 22.94
C TYR A 3 -7.33 -22.01 21.92
N CYS A 4 -8.53 -21.44 21.82
CA CYS A 4 -9.55 -21.86 20.87
C CYS A 4 -10.09 -20.63 20.16
N ALA A 5 -9.85 -20.53 18.85
CA ALA A 5 -10.45 -19.53 18.00
C ALA A 5 -11.80 -20.03 17.49
N THR A 6 -12.79 -19.15 17.54
CA THR A 6 -14.09 -19.34 16.89
C THR A 6 -14.22 -18.32 15.76
N ASN A 7 -15.37 -18.27 15.09
CA ASN A 7 -15.66 -17.27 14.07
C ASN A 7 -15.78 -15.83 14.62
N SER A 8 -15.99 -15.66 15.93
CA SER A 8 -16.31 -14.38 16.57
C SER A 8 -15.36 -13.99 17.72
N ILE A 9 -14.63 -14.94 18.31
CA ILE A 9 -13.77 -14.67 19.47
C ILE A 9 -12.64 -15.70 19.64
N LEU A 10 -11.51 -15.26 20.19
CA LEU A 10 -10.48 -16.13 20.77
C LEU A 10 -10.74 -16.36 22.26
N LYS A 11 -10.76 -17.62 22.67
CA LYS A 11 -10.88 -18.05 24.07
C LYS A 11 -9.58 -18.69 24.55
N VAL A 12 -9.31 -18.55 25.84
CA VAL A 12 -8.21 -19.24 26.54
C VAL A 12 -8.79 -20.20 27.58
N TYR A 13 -8.21 -21.39 27.69
CA TYR A 13 -8.61 -22.36 28.69
C TYR A 13 -7.88 -22.08 30.00
N ASP A 14 -8.65 -21.76 31.03
CA ASP A 14 -8.19 -21.67 32.41
C ASP A 14 -8.27 -23.05 33.05
N ASP A 15 -7.12 -23.71 33.12
CA ASP A 15 -6.96 -25.07 33.64
C ASP A 15 -7.28 -25.16 35.14
N THR A 16 -7.07 -24.07 35.90
CA THR A 16 -7.35 -24.04 37.34
C THR A 16 -8.85 -24.10 37.62
N ASN A 17 -9.65 -23.42 36.79
CA ASN A 17 -11.10 -23.35 36.93
C ASN A 17 -11.85 -24.24 35.93
N ALA A 18 -11.12 -25.03 35.13
CA ALA A 18 -11.64 -25.88 34.06
C ALA A 18 -12.65 -25.19 33.12
N LYS A 19 -12.40 -23.91 32.79
CA LYS A 19 -13.35 -23.08 32.01
C LYS A 19 -12.66 -22.33 30.89
N TRP A 20 -13.41 -22.07 29.82
CA TRP A 20 -13.00 -21.15 28.77
C TRP A 20 -13.31 -19.72 29.18
N THR A 21 -12.32 -18.84 29.07
CA THR A 21 -12.48 -17.40 29.27
C THR A 21 -12.25 -16.65 27.96
N ASP A 22 -12.99 -15.56 27.81
CA ASP A 22 -12.90 -14.70 26.66
C ASP A 22 -11.62 -13.88 26.71
N THR A 23 -10.90 -13.81 25.59
CA THR A 23 -9.85 -12.81 25.41
C THR A 23 -10.46 -11.52 24.84
N GLN A 24 -9.65 -10.48 24.72
CA GLN A 24 -10.05 -9.21 24.09
C GLN A 24 -10.24 -9.30 22.57
N VAL A 25 -9.71 -10.36 21.92
CA VAL A 25 -9.76 -10.49 20.46
C VAL A 25 -11.19 -10.81 20.03
N LYS A 26 -11.78 -9.90 19.27
CA LYS A 26 -13.09 -10.07 18.63
C LYS A 26 -12.91 -10.16 17.11
N LEU A 27 -13.61 -11.08 16.49
CA LEU A 27 -13.66 -11.26 15.04
C LEU A 27 -15.04 -10.85 14.53
N PRO A 28 -15.17 -10.43 13.26
CA PRO A 28 -16.42 -9.90 12.70
C PRO A 28 -17.46 -10.98 12.37
N ASP A 29 -17.44 -12.13 13.05
CA ASP A 29 -18.33 -13.28 12.79
C ASP A 29 -18.25 -13.79 11.33
N HIS A 30 -17.04 -13.79 10.77
CA HIS A 30 -16.80 -14.22 9.39
C HIS A 30 -16.99 -15.75 9.29
N PRO A 31 -17.59 -16.30 8.20
CA PRO A 31 -17.77 -17.75 8.03
C PRO A 31 -16.47 -18.57 8.15
N ASN A 32 -15.35 -17.94 7.78
CA ASN A 32 -14.01 -18.50 7.83
C ASN A 32 -13.14 -17.92 8.96
N GLY A 33 -13.76 -17.24 9.93
CA GLY A 33 -13.10 -16.75 11.13
C GLY A 33 -12.54 -17.91 11.96
N GLY A 34 -11.26 -17.82 12.32
CA GLY A 34 -10.60 -18.84 13.13
C GLY A 34 -10.15 -20.10 12.39
N LYS A 35 -10.40 -20.23 11.06
CA LYS A 35 -9.92 -21.38 10.26
C LYS A 35 -8.40 -21.41 10.17
N GLY A 36 -7.78 -20.27 9.84
CA GLY A 36 -6.35 -20.08 9.97
C GLY A 36 -6.02 -19.68 11.42
N ALA A 37 -5.39 -20.56 12.17
CA ALA A 37 -4.89 -20.26 13.51
C ALA A 37 -3.49 -20.84 13.69
N ALA A 38 -2.57 -20.03 14.20
CA ALA A 38 -1.21 -20.45 14.52
C ALA A 38 -0.61 -19.64 15.66
N TYR A 39 0.33 -20.24 16.39
CA TYR A 39 1.21 -19.50 17.30
C TYR A 39 2.58 -19.33 16.65
N TRP A 40 3.06 -18.10 16.53
CA TRP A 40 4.33 -17.79 15.91
C TRP A 40 4.96 -16.55 16.56
N SER A 41 6.29 -16.56 16.75
CA SER A 41 7.05 -15.41 17.27
C SER A 41 6.40 -14.68 18.46
N GLY A 42 5.87 -15.42 19.45
CA GLY A 42 5.29 -14.85 20.67
C GLY A 42 3.80 -14.50 20.63
N GLY A 43 3.14 -14.60 19.47
CA GLY A 43 1.73 -14.22 19.31
C GLY A 43 0.86 -15.30 18.65
N HIS A 44 -0.44 -15.24 18.92
CA HIS A 44 -1.48 -16.02 18.23
C HIS A 44 -1.97 -15.24 17.01
N TYR A 45 -1.88 -15.84 15.83
CA TYR A 45 -2.37 -15.29 14.57
C TYR A 45 -3.66 -16.00 14.19
N ILE A 46 -4.71 -15.22 13.95
CA ILE A 46 -6.06 -15.75 13.72
C ILE A 46 -6.65 -15.06 12.50
N SER A 47 -7.01 -15.83 11.49
CA SER A 47 -7.60 -15.30 10.26
C SER A 47 -9.10 -15.08 10.36
N TYR A 48 -9.59 -14.14 9.54
CA TYR A 48 -11.00 -13.90 9.27
C TYR A 48 -11.12 -13.39 7.83
N GLY A 49 -11.27 -14.31 6.88
CA GLY A 49 -11.10 -14.00 5.46
C GLY A 49 -9.62 -13.71 5.17
N LEU A 50 -9.31 -12.53 4.62
CA LEU A 50 -7.91 -12.05 4.44
C LEU A 50 -7.38 -11.26 5.65
N GLY A 51 -8.27 -10.90 6.58
CA GLY A 51 -7.89 -10.25 7.82
C GLY A 51 -7.15 -11.20 8.74
N VAL A 52 -6.19 -10.67 9.51
CA VAL A 52 -5.47 -11.44 10.53
C VAL A 52 -5.36 -10.58 11.79
N ARG A 53 -5.80 -11.14 12.92
CA ARG A 53 -5.55 -10.60 14.26
C ARG A 53 -4.31 -11.27 14.84
N LYS A 54 -3.37 -10.47 15.34
CA LYS A 54 -2.24 -10.92 16.16
C LYS A 54 -2.55 -10.60 17.61
N TYR A 55 -2.62 -11.63 18.43
CA TYR A 55 -2.79 -11.52 19.87
C TYR A 55 -1.54 -11.94 20.62
N GLU A 56 -0.96 -11.00 21.37
CA GLU A 56 0.20 -11.27 22.23
C GLU A 56 -0.28 -11.40 23.69
N PRO A 57 -0.27 -12.61 24.27
CA PRO A 57 -0.87 -12.86 25.57
C PRO A 57 -0.10 -12.21 26.74
N ILE A 58 1.18 -11.90 26.55
CA ILE A 58 2.03 -11.26 27.57
C ILE A 58 1.73 -9.76 27.65
N GLU A 59 1.63 -9.10 26.50
CA GLU A 59 1.40 -7.66 26.42
C GLU A 59 -0.09 -7.30 26.41
N TYR A 60 -0.96 -8.30 26.27
CA TYR A 60 -2.38 -8.10 25.98
C TYR A 60 -2.57 -7.12 24.82
N ARG A 61 -1.80 -7.31 23.73
CA ARG A 61 -1.90 -6.50 22.52
C ARG A 61 -2.72 -7.24 21.47
N ASP A 62 -3.64 -6.54 20.82
CA ASP A 62 -4.40 -7.01 19.66
C ASP A 62 -4.11 -6.10 18.47
N ASP A 63 -3.35 -6.60 17.50
CA ASP A 63 -3.01 -5.87 16.28
C ASP A 63 -3.70 -6.48 15.07
N GLU A 64 -4.09 -5.62 14.14
CA GLU A 64 -4.43 -6.05 12.79
C GLU A 64 -3.15 -6.13 11.94
N VAL A 65 -2.86 -7.33 11.45
CA VAL A 65 -1.68 -7.68 10.64
C VAL A 65 -2.09 -8.45 9.38
N GLY A 66 -3.36 -8.38 8.99
CA GLY A 66 -3.89 -9.10 7.83
C GLY A 66 -3.39 -8.57 6.49
N LEU A 67 -3.67 -9.34 5.44
CA LEU A 67 -3.43 -8.91 4.06
C LEU A 67 -4.42 -7.81 3.61
N THR A 68 -5.38 -7.45 4.48
CA THR A 68 -6.36 -6.38 4.33
C THR A 68 -5.86 -5.00 4.75
N LYS A 69 -4.72 -4.90 5.44
CA LYS A 69 -4.22 -3.63 5.97
C LYS A 69 -3.54 -2.79 4.88
N ASP A 70 -3.89 -1.50 4.85
CA ASP A 70 -3.29 -0.42 4.04
C ASP A 70 -3.12 -0.77 2.54
N ASP A 71 -4.26 -0.84 1.85
CA ASP A 71 -4.42 -1.07 0.40
C ASP A 71 -4.01 -2.44 -0.15
N GLY A 72 -3.70 -3.39 0.74
CA GLY A 72 -3.77 -4.83 0.51
C GLY A 72 -2.96 -5.38 -0.67
N ILE A 73 -3.05 -6.69 -0.81
CA ILE A 73 -2.56 -7.42 -1.98
C ILE A 73 -3.35 -7.00 -3.24
N PRO A 74 -2.77 -7.06 -4.45
CA PRO A 74 -3.51 -6.87 -5.70
C PRO A 74 -4.84 -7.64 -5.68
N SER A 75 -5.90 -7.06 -6.28
CA SER A 75 -7.27 -7.59 -6.18
C SER A 75 -7.44 -9.00 -6.79
N GLU A 76 -6.46 -9.49 -7.53
CA GLU A 76 -6.40 -10.88 -8.01
C GLU A 76 -5.79 -11.87 -7.03
N TYR A 77 -5.39 -11.41 -5.86
CA TYR A 77 -5.09 -12.31 -4.75
C TYR A 77 -6.18 -12.27 -3.68
N ASN A 78 -7.34 -11.70 -4.02
CA ASN A 78 -8.53 -11.82 -3.19
C ASN A 78 -8.91 -13.30 -3.01
N GLY A 79 -9.31 -13.65 -1.80
CA GLY A 79 -9.55 -15.03 -1.39
C GLY A 79 -9.74 -15.05 0.12
N GLU A 80 -9.34 -16.13 0.75
CA GLU A 80 -9.38 -16.26 2.20
C GLU A 80 -8.25 -17.10 2.74
N ILE A 81 -7.77 -16.74 3.93
CA ILE A 81 -6.73 -17.52 4.60
C ILE A 81 -7.37 -18.75 5.22
N VAL A 82 -7.09 -19.90 4.63
CA VAL A 82 -7.62 -21.20 5.05
C VAL A 82 -6.77 -21.90 6.09
N LYS A 83 -5.44 -21.66 6.07
CA LYS A 83 -4.49 -22.31 6.96
C LYS A 83 -3.23 -21.48 7.15
N PHE A 84 -2.69 -21.51 8.37
CA PHE A 84 -1.34 -21.04 8.65
C PHE A 84 -0.38 -22.22 8.83
N GLY A 85 0.82 -22.09 8.27
CA GLY A 85 1.94 -23.02 8.48
C GLY A 85 2.98 -22.37 9.38
N ALA A 86 2.88 -22.57 10.69
CA ALA A 86 3.84 -22.03 11.67
C ALA A 86 4.81 -23.10 12.23
N GLU A 87 4.53 -24.38 11.98
CA GLU A 87 5.00 -25.47 12.84
C GLU A 87 6.49 -25.85 12.67
N ALA A 88 7.23 -25.27 11.73
CA ALA A 88 8.69 -25.48 11.66
C ALA A 88 9.53 -24.32 11.12
N ALA A 89 8.92 -23.20 10.69
CA ALA A 89 9.69 -22.06 10.20
C ALA A 89 10.00 -21.07 11.33
N SER A 90 11.25 -21.05 11.79
CA SER A 90 11.66 -20.18 12.90
C SER A 90 11.52 -18.68 12.60
N ASN A 91 11.55 -18.29 11.32
CA ASN A 91 11.72 -16.88 10.93
C ASN A 91 10.53 -16.31 10.15
N VAL A 92 9.58 -17.14 9.71
CA VAL A 92 8.44 -16.68 8.90
C VAL A 92 7.18 -17.46 9.24
N LEU A 93 6.03 -16.81 9.07
CA LEU A 93 4.71 -17.43 9.13
C LEU A 93 4.19 -17.63 7.70
N TYR A 94 3.80 -18.87 7.36
CA TYR A 94 3.16 -19.14 6.08
C TYR A 94 1.64 -19.03 6.17
N ALA A 95 1.01 -18.55 5.12
CA ALA A 95 -0.45 -18.53 4.96
C ALA A 95 -0.84 -19.08 3.59
N LEU A 96 -1.85 -19.95 3.57
CA LEU A 96 -2.52 -20.35 2.33
C LEU A 96 -3.73 -19.47 2.11
N ILE A 97 -3.79 -18.86 0.92
CA ILE A 97 -4.94 -18.10 0.45
C ILE A 97 -5.67 -18.94 -0.57
N ASP A 98 -6.92 -19.29 -0.28
CA ASP A 98 -7.82 -19.97 -1.21
C ASP A 98 -8.70 -18.95 -1.92
N ALA A 99 -8.65 -18.94 -3.25
CA ALA A 99 -9.50 -18.11 -4.09
C ALA A 99 -10.60 -18.92 -4.82
N SER A 100 -10.69 -20.23 -4.61
CA SER A 100 -11.61 -21.13 -5.34
C SER A 100 -13.09 -20.78 -5.17
N GLN A 101 -13.45 -20.08 -4.09
CA GLN A 101 -14.81 -19.62 -3.82
C GLN A 101 -15.09 -18.20 -4.36
N VAL A 102 -14.07 -17.52 -4.90
CA VAL A 102 -14.19 -16.16 -5.44
C VAL A 102 -14.34 -16.23 -6.95
N THR A 103 -15.37 -15.58 -7.48
CA THR A 103 -15.59 -15.52 -8.94
C THR A 103 -14.69 -14.45 -9.57
N GLY A 104 -13.90 -14.82 -10.57
CA GLY A 104 -13.14 -13.87 -11.37
C GLY A 104 -11.75 -14.35 -11.76
N THR A 105 -10.77 -13.44 -11.71
CA THR A 105 -9.35 -13.72 -12.03
C THR A 105 -8.50 -13.90 -10.79
N GLN A 106 -9.12 -14.12 -9.64
CA GLN A 106 -8.44 -14.29 -8.36
C GLN A 106 -7.61 -15.58 -8.33
N LYS A 107 -6.54 -15.59 -7.54
CA LYS A 107 -5.56 -16.67 -7.51
C LYS A 107 -5.35 -17.14 -6.10
N SER A 108 -5.49 -18.45 -5.92
CA SER A 108 -5.01 -19.12 -4.73
C SER A 108 -3.49 -18.99 -4.66
N GLY A 109 -2.91 -19.00 -3.45
CA GLY A 109 -1.47 -18.78 -3.33
C GLY A 109 -0.89 -19.05 -1.94
N LEU A 110 0.43 -19.21 -1.93
CA LEU A 110 1.26 -19.30 -0.73
C LEU A 110 1.84 -17.92 -0.42
N TRP A 111 1.59 -17.47 0.80
CA TRP A 111 2.03 -16.18 1.32
C TRP A 111 2.91 -16.35 2.54
N VAL A 112 3.83 -15.41 2.73
CA VAL A 112 4.81 -15.43 3.81
C VAL A 112 4.81 -14.10 4.54
N TYR A 113 4.76 -14.16 5.86
CA TYR A 113 4.90 -13.02 6.75
C TYR A 113 6.21 -13.11 7.54
N ASP A 114 7.01 -12.06 7.51
CA ASP A 114 8.31 -12.00 8.18
C ASP A 114 8.29 -11.23 9.52
N GLY A 115 7.10 -10.83 9.99
CA GLY A 115 6.93 -9.99 11.17
C GLY A 115 6.70 -8.52 10.84
N ILE A 116 6.94 -8.10 9.60
CA ILE A 116 6.78 -6.73 9.12
C ILE A 116 5.74 -6.68 7.99
N ALA A 117 5.89 -7.54 6.97
CA ALA A 117 5.06 -7.48 5.78
C ALA A 117 4.76 -8.86 5.19
N TRP A 118 3.67 -8.93 4.42
CA TRP A 118 3.29 -10.09 3.63
C TRP A 118 3.95 -10.05 2.25
N ARG A 119 4.40 -11.21 1.77
CA ARG A 119 4.84 -11.42 0.38
C ARG A 119 4.23 -12.67 -0.21
N CYS A 120 3.87 -12.60 -1.49
CA CYS A 120 3.48 -13.78 -2.26
C CYS A 120 4.74 -14.57 -2.63
N TRP A 121 4.73 -15.87 -2.36
CA TRP A 121 5.79 -16.79 -2.78
C TRP A 121 5.39 -17.64 -3.96
N TRP A 122 4.11 -18.01 -4.03
CA TRP A 122 3.57 -18.79 -5.12
C TRP A 122 2.11 -18.40 -5.33
N ALA A 123 1.67 -18.40 -6.59
CA ALA A 123 0.28 -18.17 -6.95
C ALA A 123 -0.12 -19.14 -8.06
N ASP A 124 -1.35 -19.62 -7.98
CA ASP A 124 -1.93 -20.52 -8.96
C ASP A 124 -2.06 -19.84 -10.33
N THR A 125 -1.87 -20.65 -11.37
CA THR A 125 -2.03 -20.22 -12.76
C THR A 125 -3.45 -20.42 -13.26
N ALA A 126 -4.22 -21.35 -12.69
CA ALA A 126 -5.57 -21.71 -13.12
C ALA A 126 -6.68 -20.83 -12.51
N ASN A 127 -6.35 -19.99 -11.51
CA ASN A 127 -7.23 -19.01 -10.86
C ASN A 127 -8.36 -19.62 -9.99
N ASP A 128 -8.29 -20.91 -9.62
CA ASP A 128 -9.38 -21.57 -8.88
C ASP A 128 -8.97 -22.79 -8.05
N GLY A 129 -7.67 -23.10 -7.94
CA GLY A 129 -7.23 -24.27 -7.19
C GLY A 129 -7.54 -24.15 -5.69
N ALA A 130 -8.51 -24.92 -5.19
CA ALA A 130 -8.82 -25.00 -3.76
C ALA A 130 -7.59 -25.45 -2.95
N MET A 131 -7.39 -24.84 -1.78
CA MET A 131 -6.26 -25.11 -0.89
C MET A 131 -6.79 -25.51 0.49
N HIS A 132 -6.14 -26.45 1.18
CA HIS A 132 -6.66 -26.98 2.43
C HIS A 132 -5.62 -27.01 3.54
N ASP A 133 -4.39 -27.41 3.23
CA ASP A 133 -3.37 -27.66 4.23
C ASP A 133 -1.96 -27.32 3.76
N ILE A 134 -1.14 -26.93 4.74
CA ILE A 134 0.27 -26.60 4.57
C ILE A 134 1.04 -27.22 5.71
N ILE A 135 2.15 -27.85 5.36
CA ILE A 135 3.08 -28.42 6.33
C ILE A 135 4.51 -28.03 5.96
N VAL A 136 5.35 -27.92 6.97
CA VAL A 136 6.79 -27.88 6.77
C VAL A 136 7.34 -29.20 7.28
N SER A 137 8.03 -29.94 6.41
CA SER A 137 8.47 -31.30 6.72
C SER A 137 9.91 -31.51 6.26
N SER A 138 10.60 -32.41 6.98
CA SER A 138 11.93 -32.93 6.62
C SER A 138 11.86 -34.35 6.05
N ALA A 139 10.66 -34.79 5.64
CA ALA A 139 10.43 -36.11 5.05
C ALA A 139 11.23 -36.32 3.75
N GLU A 140 11.55 -37.58 3.45
CA GLU A 140 12.19 -38.01 2.20
C GLU A 140 13.48 -37.22 1.83
N SER A 141 14.32 -36.93 2.83
CA SER A 141 15.64 -36.27 2.72
C SER A 141 15.65 -34.78 2.34
N GLY A 142 14.48 -34.20 2.04
CA GLY A 142 14.30 -32.77 1.74
C GLY A 142 13.64 -32.02 2.90
N TYR A 143 14.14 -30.82 3.23
CA TYR A 143 13.43 -29.89 4.10
C TYR A 143 12.66 -28.92 3.22
N ALA A 144 11.33 -28.95 3.27
CA ALA A 144 10.50 -28.18 2.37
C ALA A 144 9.17 -27.78 3.02
N VAL A 145 8.60 -26.71 2.50
CA VAL A 145 7.20 -26.38 2.71
C VAL A 145 6.39 -27.08 1.62
N TYR A 146 5.36 -27.81 2.02
CA TYR A 146 4.44 -28.55 1.16
C TYR A 146 3.04 -27.99 1.37
N TRP A 147 2.29 -27.84 0.28
CA TRP A 147 0.89 -27.41 0.32
C TRP A 147 0.10 -28.05 -0.81
N ASP A 148 -1.21 -28.14 -0.64
CA ASP A 148 -2.09 -28.57 -1.72
C ASP A 148 -2.71 -27.38 -2.47
N CYS A 149 -2.95 -27.57 -3.76
CA CYS A 149 -3.75 -26.67 -4.58
C CYS A 149 -4.39 -27.44 -5.74
N GLY A 150 -5.71 -27.37 -5.88
CA GLY A 150 -6.43 -27.97 -7.01
C GLY A 150 -6.26 -29.50 -7.12
N GLY A 151 -6.05 -30.19 -5.99
CA GLY A 151 -5.84 -31.64 -5.94
C GLY A 151 -4.40 -32.11 -6.21
N ALA A 152 -3.45 -31.20 -6.41
CA ALA A 152 -2.02 -31.49 -6.50
C ALA A 152 -1.27 -31.01 -5.25
N ILE A 153 -0.15 -31.66 -4.94
CA ILE A 153 0.78 -31.23 -3.89
C ILE A 153 1.94 -30.49 -4.55
N TYR A 154 2.20 -29.28 -4.06
CA TYR A 154 3.31 -28.44 -4.45
C TYR A 154 4.29 -28.31 -3.29
N TYR A 155 5.54 -27.97 -3.62
CA TYR A 155 6.56 -27.77 -2.61
C TYR A 155 7.60 -26.72 -3.00
N ILE A 156 8.19 -26.08 -2.00
CA ILE A 156 9.38 -25.25 -2.11
C ILE A 156 10.40 -25.77 -1.10
N ASN A 157 11.59 -26.11 -1.60
CA ASN A 157 12.69 -26.52 -0.76
C ASN A 157 13.14 -25.34 0.14
N LEU A 158 13.20 -25.62 1.42
CA LEU A 158 13.72 -24.73 2.45
C LEU A 158 15.16 -25.14 2.77
N GLN A 159 15.94 -24.15 3.21
CA GLN A 159 17.32 -24.41 3.60
C GLN A 159 17.36 -24.96 5.01
N ARG A 160 18.09 -26.07 5.20
CA ARG A 160 18.34 -26.66 6.53
C ARG A 160 19.38 -25.90 7.34
N GLY A 161 20.36 -25.31 6.66
CA GLY A 161 21.43 -24.55 7.30
C GLY A 161 20.96 -23.16 7.68
N ILE A 162 21.33 -22.68 8.87
CA ILE A 162 21.24 -21.26 9.23
C ILE A 162 22.43 -20.56 8.57
N GLN A 163 22.34 -20.41 7.25
CA GLN A 163 23.33 -19.68 6.46
C GLN A 163 22.69 -18.38 5.99
N ASN A 164 23.51 -17.34 5.85
CA ASN A 164 23.03 -16.11 5.26
C ASN A 164 22.59 -16.44 3.82
N PRO A 165 21.38 -16.06 3.37
CA PRO A 165 20.92 -16.27 2.00
C PRO A 165 21.95 -15.85 0.94
N ARG A 166 22.81 -14.86 1.26
CA ARG A 166 23.91 -14.40 0.42
C ARG A 166 25.04 -15.42 0.19
N GLN A 167 25.13 -16.46 1.00
CA GLN A 167 26.16 -17.51 0.94
C GLN A 167 25.69 -18.75 0.18
N LEU A 168 24.44 -18.75 -0.30
CA LEU A 168 23.78 -19.91 -0.89
C LEU A 168 23.71 -19.86 -2.42
N VAL A 169 24.54 -19.01 -3.03
CA VAL A 169 24.70 -18.90 -4.48
C VAL A 169 25.06 -20.27 -5.07
N GLY A 170 24.34 -20.71 -6.10
CA GLY A 170 24.56 -22.02 -6.75
C GLY A 170 24.03 -23.24 -6.00
N THR A 171 23.32 -23.07 -4.87
CA THR A 171 22.71 -24.18 -4.11
C THR A 171 21.19 -24.26 -4.22
N ILE A 172 20.59 -23.29 -4.92
CA ILE A 172 19.15 -23.15 -5.08
C ILE A 172 18.87 -23.06 -6.57
N THR A 173 17.97 -23.91 -7.06
CA THR A 173 17.51 -23.84 -8.44
C THR A 173 16.46 -22.74 -8.58
N PHE A 174 16.64 -21.88 -9.57
CA PHE A 174 15.74 -20.77 -9.85
C PHE A 174 14.75 -21.10 -10.97
N ALA A 175 13.50 -20.65 -10.81
CA ALA A 175 12.53 -20.65 -11.89
C ALA A 175 13.06 -19.82 -13.08
N ALA A 176 12.64 -20.14 -14.30
CA ALA A 176 13.08 -19.42 -15.50
C ALA A 176 12.62 -17.95 -15.52
N SER A 177 11.58 -17.62 -14.77
CA SER A 177 11.09 -16.25 -14.60
C SER A 177 10.50 -16.06 -13.21
N GLY A 178 10.51 -14.82 -12.73
CA GLY A 178 9.87 -14.42 -11.48
C GLY A 178 9.17 -13.08 -11.63
N LYS A 179 8.16 -12.85 -10.78
CA LYS A 179 7.47 -11.56 -10.70
C LYS A 179 7.46 -11.07 -9.27
N TYR A 180 7.63 -9.77 -9.09
CA TYR A 180 7.40 -9.08 -7.83
C TYR A 180 6.43 -7.94 -8.08
N VAL A 181 5.51 -7.73 -7.13
CA VAL A 181 4.55 -6.62 -7.13
C VAL A 181 4.53 -6.06 -5.72
N SER A 182 4.77 -4.76 -5.58
CA SER A 182 4.63 -4.06 -4.30
C SER A 182 3.15 -3.77 -3.99
N PRO A 183 2.80 -3.58 -2.71
CA PRO A 183 1.56 -2.93 -2.33
C PRO A 183 1.43 -1.53 -2.94
N ASN A 184 0.22 -0.99 -2.93
CA ASN A 184 -0.01 0.42 -3.26
C ASN A 184 0.72 1.30 -2.24
N PHE A 185 1.46 2.28 -2.74
CA PHE A 185 2.17 3.25 -1.93
C PHE A 185 1.59 4.64 -2.15
N ASP A 186 0.95 5.18 -1.12
CA ASP A 186 0.33 6.52 -1.14
C ASP A 186 1.12 7.56 -0.31
N ALA A 187 2.24 7.15 0.31
CA ALA A 187 3.04 7.93 1.24
C ALA A 187 2.25 8.61 2.38
N TYR A 188 1.20 7.96 2.88
CA TYR A 188 0.27 8.49 3.88
C TYR A 188 -0.36 9.82 3.47
N TRP A 189 -0.63 9.99 2.18
CA TRP A 189 -1.29 11.18 1.65
C TRP A 189 -2.18 10.83 0.45
N ALA A 190 -3.18 9.99 0.67
CA ALA A 190 -4.11 9.53 -0.36
C ALA A 190 -4.73 10.66 -1.23
N VAL A 191 -5.00 11.83 -0.66
CA VAL A 191 -5.68 12.94 -1.35
C VAL A 191 -4.76 13.73 -2.29
N GLY A 192 -3.50 13.93 -1.89
CA GLY A 192 -2.59 14.85 -2.57
C GLY A 192 -1.76 14.18 -3.65
N ASN A 193 -1.52 14.93 -4.72
CA ASN A 193 -0.58 14.52 -5.75
C ASN A 193 0.87 14.58 -5.23
N LYS A 194 1.66 13.65 -5.73
CA LYS A 194 3.10 13.53 -5.53
C LYS A 194 3.73 13.43 -6.90
N ILE A 195 5.02 13.72 -6.97
CA ILE A 195 5.79 13.56 -8.20
C ILE A 195 6.88 12.54 -7.94
N ALA A 196 6.81 11.43 -8.65
CA ALA A 196 7.85 10.42 -8.71
C ALA A 196 8.95 10.91 -9.65
N VAL A 197 10.20 10.91 -9.16
CA VAL A 197 11.35 11.45 -9.88
C VAL A 197 12.17 10.34 -10.51
N GLN A 198 12.42 9.26 -9.75
CA GLN A 198 13.20 8.11 -10.21
C GLN A 198 12.97 6.90 -9.33
N VAL A 199 13.27 5.73 -9.89
CA VAL A 199 13.38 4.47 -9.16
C VAL A 199 14.83 3.99 -9.24
N ARG A 200 15.41 3.66 -8.08
CA ARG A 200 16.73 3.04 -8.00
C ARG A 200 16.57 1.56 -7.73
N CYS A 201 17.17 0.74 -8.59
CA CYS A 201 17.17 -0.71 -8.46
C CYS A 201 18.62 -1.18 -8.37
N SER A 202 18.97 -1.88 -7.30
CA SER A 202 20.27 -2.54 -7.19
C SER A 202 20.14 -4.02 -7.46
N VAL A 203 20.88 -4.48 -8.47
CA VAL A 203 20.93 -5.88 -8.88
C VAL A 203 22.34 -6.42 -8.65
N ARG A 204 22.43 -7.67 -8.23
CA ARG A 204 23.68 -8.44 -8.09
C ARG A 204 23.50 -9.84 -8.69
N GLY A 205 24.58 -10.59 -8.70
CA GLY A 205 24.60 -11.93 -9.30
C GLY A 205 24.77 -11.85 -10.81
N ASP A 206 24.32 -12.90 -11.48
CA ASP A 206 24.48 -13.09 -12.91
C ASP A 206 23.38 -12.34 -13.64
N VAL A 207 23.79 -11.21 -14.23
CA VAL A 207 22.93 -10.34 -15.05
C VAL A 207 23.61 -10.20 -16.39
N SER A 208 22.88 -10.48 -17.46
CA SER A 208 23.39 -10.52 -18.81
C SER A 208 22.32 -10.04 -19.80
N ALA A 209 22.57 -10.19 -21.11
CA ALA A 209 21.55 -9.84 -22.11
C ALA A 209 20.31 -10.75 -22.05
N ASP A 210 20.47 -11.98 -21.55
CA ASP A 210 19.41 -12.99 -21.45
C ASP A 210 18.93 -13.20 -19.99
N GLU A 211 19.60 -12.56 -19.02
CA GLU A 211 19.26 -12.56 -17.60
C GLU A 211 19.00 -11.15 -17.14
N THR A 212 17.73 -10.79 -17.03
CA THR A 212 17.34 -9.39 -16.93
C THR A 212 16.38 -9.11 -15.80
N VAL A 213 16.43 -7.88 -15.32
CA VAL A 213 15.43 -7.31 -14.41
C VAL A 213 14.74 -6.16 -15.14
N THR A 214 13.43 -6.27 -15.34
CA THR A 214 12.62 -5.18 -15.89
C THR A 214 11.81 -4.55 -14.77
N VAL A 215 12.04 -3.26 -14.53
CA VAL A 215 11.28 -2.48 -13.54
C VAL A 215 10.05 -1.89 -14.22
N LYS A 216 8.91 -1.98 -13.54
CA LYS A 216 7.62 -1.49 -14.01
C LYS A 216 6.93 -0.70 -12.92
N TYR A 217 6.04 0.20 -13.31
CA TYR A 217 5.18 0.91 -12.37
C TYR A 217 3.77 1.09 -12.92
N ARG A 218 2.82 1.33 -12.02
CA ARG A 218 1.48 1.83 -12.35
C ARG A 218 1.04 2.82 -11.28
N THR A 219 0.17 3.75 -11.63
CA THR A 219 -0.23 4.86 -10.74
C THR A 219 -1.73 4.92 -10.59
N ASN A 220 -2.21 5.40 -9.44
CA ASN A 220 -3.62 5.72 -9.19
C ASN A 220 -4.57 4.55 -9.44
N HIS A 221 -4.16 3.33 -9.06
CA HIS A 221 -4.96 2.11 -9.28
C HIS A 221 -5.33 1.88 -10.76
N SER A 222 -4.53 2.42 -11.69
CA SER A 222 -4.77 2.25 -13.13
C SER A 222 -4.66 0.77 -13.51
N ASN A 223 -5.78 0.17 -13.93
CA ASN A 223 -5.91 -1.26 -14.26
C ASN A 223 -5.30 -2.16 -13.18
N GLU A 224 -6.11 -2.53 -12.20
CA GLU A 224 -5.69 -3.29 -11.03
C GLU A 224 -5.14 -4.69 -11.34
N THR A 225 -5.34 -5.19 -12.56
CA THR A 225 -4.84 -6.51 -12.92
C THR A 225 -3.30 -6.55 -13.02
N ILE A 226 -2.59 -7.42 -12.30
CA ILE A 226 -1.18 -7.83 -12.43
C ILE A 226 -0.77 -8.08 -13.88
N ALA A 227 -1.69 -8.57 -14.72
CA ALA A 227 -1.40 -8.87 -16.13
C ALA A 227 -1.34 -7.63 -17.03
N SER A 228 -1.90 -6.49 -16.63
CA SER A 228 -2.02 -5.30 -17.48
C SER A 228 -1.81 -3.99 -16.70
N GLY A 229 -1.86 -2.84 -17.37
CA GLY A 229 -1.74 -1.53 -16.69
C GLY A 229 -0.34 -1.12 -16.28
N TRP A 230 0.66 -1.97 -16.48
CA TRP A 230 2.06 -1.66 -16.16
C TRP A 230 2.72 -0.82 -17.25
N THR A 231 3.39 0.25 -16.81
CA THR A 231 4.33 1.01 -17.63
C THR A 231 5.75 0.51 -17.33
N THR A 232 6.47 0.07 -18.36
CA THR A 232 7.88 -0.32 -18.23
C THR A 232 8.75 0.93 -18.03
N LEU A 233 9.63 0.87 -17.04
CA LEU A 233 10.52 1.96 -16.69
C LEU A 233 11.93 1.70 -17.24
N GLY A 234 12.28 2.44 -18.29
CA GLY A 234 13.58 2.29 -18.96
C GLY A 234 13.72 0.98 -19.73
N SER A 235 14.96 0.64 -20.08
CA SER A 235 15.30 -0.67 -20.63
C SER A 235 15.50 -1.70 -19.52
N ALA A 236 15.43 -2.98 -19.88
CA ALA A 236 15.82 -4.07 -18.99
C ALA A 236 17.24 -3.86 -18.44
N ILE A 237 17.41 -4.13 -17.14
CA ILE A 237 18.72 -4.07 -16.48
C ILE A 237 19.48 -5.34 -16.83
N THR A 238 20.61 -5.19 -17.51
CA THR A 238 21.46 -6.27 -18.03
C THR A 238 22.85 -6.30 -17.39
N SER A 239 23.08 -5.51 -16.34
CA SER A 239 24.36 -5.43 -15.64
C SER A 239 24.16 -5.30 -14.13
N ALA A 240 25.04 -5.95 -13.36
CA ALA A 240 25.06 -5.79 -11.90
C ALA A 240 25.45 -4.35 -11.50
N GLY A 241 24.94 -3.91 -10.35
CA GLY A 241 25.14 -2.56 -9.82
C GLY A 241 23.83 -1.86 -9.47
N GLU A 242 23.92 -0.57 -9.14
CA GLU A 242 22.75 0.29 -9.01
C GLU A 242 22.41 0.89 -10.38
N THR A 243 21.17 0.72 -10.81
CA THR A 243 20.62 1.40 -11.97
C THR A 243 19.61 2.44 -11.48
N THR A 244 19.79 3.69 -11.91
CA THR A 244 18.82 4.75 -11.69
C THR A 244 17.93 4.87 -12.91
N LEU A 245 16.64 4.65 -12.71
CA LEU A 245 15.62 4.67 -13.75
C LEU A 245 14.79 5.95 -13.58
N PRO A 246 15.02 6.98 -14.41
CA PRO A 246 14.33 8.26 -14.29
C PRO A 246 12.84 8.07 -14.57
N MET A 247 12.02 8.65 -13.70
CA MET A 247 10.57 8.77 -13.85
C MET A 247 10.18 10.16 -14.35
N PRO A 248 10.90 10.71 -15.35
CA PRO A 248 10.18 11.18 -16.52
C PRO A 248 10.33 10.23 -17.73
N THR A 249 9.22 9.83 -18.35
CA THR A 249 9.25 9.34 -19.74
C THR A 249 9.42 10.52 -20.69
N SER A 250 9.68 10.28 -21.97
CA SER A 250 9.69 11.35 -22.99
C SER A 250 8.39 12.18 -23.04
N ALA A 251 7.28 11.65 -22.49
CA ALA A 251 6.00 12.32 -22.37
C ALA A 251 5.80 13.13 -21.07
N ALA A 252 6.66 12.97 -20.06
CA ALA A 252 6.50 13.62 -18.75
C ALA A 252 7.83 14.12 -18.17
N PRO A 253 8.56 15.03 -18.84
CA PRO A 253 9.94 15.44 -18.51
C PRO A 253 10.17 15.97 -17.08
N ALA A 254 9.10 16.34 -16.37
CA ALA A 254 9.15 16.93 -15.03
C ALA A 254 8.88 15.93 -13.89
N GLY A 255 8.73 14.64 -14.19
CA GLY A 255 8.36 13.62 -13.22
C GLY A 255 6.98 13.01 -13.50
N THR A 256 6.67 11.91 -12.84
CA THR A 256 5.37 11.23 -12.97
C THR A 256 4.46 11.56 -11.80
N SER A 257 3.34 12.22 -12.05
CA SER A 257 2.37 12.56 -10.99
C SER A 257 1.59 11.32 -10.52
N PHE A 258 1.47 11.12 -9.21
CA PHE A 258 0.73 10.02 -8.62
C PHE A 258 0.08 10.41 -7.27
N ARG A 259 -1.09 9.85 -6.97
CA ARG A 259 -1.67 9.79 -5.62
C ARG A 259 -1.21 8.52 -4.90
N SER A 260 -1.31 7.40 -5.61
CA SER A 260 -0.82 6.07 -5.25
C SER A 260 0.05 5.51 -6.38
N ILE A 261 1.07 4.73 -6.05
CA ILE A 261 1.97 4.08 -7.02
C ILE A 261 2.25 2.64 -6.58
N GLN A 262 2.34 1.74 -7.56
CA GLN A 262 2.83 0.37 -7.37
C GLN A 262 4.04 0.15 -8.24
N LEU A 263 5.00 -0.60 -7.71
CA LEU A 263 6.21 -1.02 -8.39
C LEU A 263 6.14 -2.52 -8.67
N GLY A 264 6.67 -2.92 -9.82
CA GLY A 264 6.72 -4.30 -10.27
C GLY A 264 8.09 -4.64 -10.81
N LEU A 265 8.48 -5.91 -10.70
CA LEU A 265 9.69 -6.45 -11.32
C LEU A 265 9.31 -7.69 -12.12
N ASP A 266 9.76 -7.75 -13.36
CA ASP A 266 9.86 -9.01 -14.09
C ASP A 266 11.32 -9.46 -14.11
N LEU A 267 11.55 -10.65 -13.58
CA LEU A 267 12.85 -11.31 -13.51
C LEU A 267 12.89 -12.38 -14.59
N VAL A 268 13.93 -12.37 -15.41
CA VAL A 268 14.16 -13.39 -16.43
C VAL A 268 15.52 -14.00 -16.20
N ARG A 269 15.56 -15.33 -16.24
CA ARG A 269 16.79 -16.12 -16.23
C ARG A 269 17.04 -16.68 -17.63
N LYS A 270 18.31 -16.83 -18.02
CA LYS A 270 18.69 -17.50 -19.25
C LYS A 270 18.33 -18.97 -19.16
N ALA A 271 17.58 -19.48 -20.14
CA ALA A 271 16.99 -20.82 -20.09
C ALA A 271 18.00 -21.94 -19.79
N ALA A 272 19.24 -21.81 -20.27
CA ALA A 272 20.30 -22.80 -20.11
C ALA A 272 20.86 -22.93 -18.67
N ASP A 273 20.73 -21.90 -17.83
CA ASP A 273 21.48 -21.80 -16.56
C ASP A 273 20.55 -21.96 -15.36
N THR A 274 20.45 -23.12 -14.72
CA THR A 274 19.40 -23.38 -13.70
C THR A 274 19.67 -22.79 -12.32
N ASP A 275 20.91 -22.41 -12.04
CA ASP A 275 21.39 -22.05 -10.70
C ASP A 275 21.91 -20.60 -10.60
N GLU A 276 21.83 -19.85 -11.71
CA GLU A 276 22.22 -18.46 -11.83
C GLU A 276 20.96 -17.60 -12.08
N THR A 277 20.87 -16.43 -11.45
CA THR A 277 19.72 -15.52 -11.64
C THR A 277 20.10 -14.11 -11.24
N PRO A 278 19.48 -13.07 -11.83
CA PRO A 278 19.58 -11.74 -11.29
C PRO A 278 18.97 -11.70 -9.88
N VAL A 279 19.72 -11.15 -8.93
CA VAL A 279 19.29 -10.97 -7.54
C VAL A 279 19.06 -9.49 -7.27
N VAL A 280 17.80 -9.11 -7.07
CA VAL A 280 17.44 -7.74 -6.69
C VAL A 280 17.65 -7.54 -5.20
N VAL A 281 18.52 -6.60 -4.84
CA VAL A 281 18.88 -6.30 -3.45
C VAL A 281 17.91 -5.30 -2.84
N TYR A 282 17.58 -4.24 -3.58
CA TYR A 282 16.57 -3.27 -3.18
C TYR A 282 15.94 -2.57 -4.39
N LEU A 283 14.77 -1.99 -4.11
CA LEU A 283 14.05 -1.09 -4.97
C LEU A 283 13.67 0.14 -4.14
N ALA A 284 14.06 1.34 -4.60
CA ALA A 284 13.80 2.59 -3.89
C ALA A 284 13.13 3.60 -4.83
N LEU A 285 12.04 4.20 -4.37
CA LEU A 285 11.34 5.29 -5.08
C LEU A 285 11.76 6.62 -4.46
N ASP A 286 12.34 7.50 -5.28
CA ASP A 286 12.58 8.89 -4.90
C ASP A 286 11.43 9.75 -5.42
N TYR A 287 10.73 10.43 -4.50
CA TYR A 287 9.56 11.25 -4.79
C TYR A 287 9.52 12.50 -3.90
N TYR A 288 8.73 13.48 -4.29
CA TYR A 288 8.38 14.59 -3.40
C TYR A 288 6.86 14.82 -3.39
N LYS A 289 6.39 15.27 -2.24
CA LYS A 289 5.00 15.62 -2.03
C LYS A 289 4.72 17.01 -2.61
N VAL A 290 3.66 17.13 -3.42
CA VAL A 290 3.26 18.43 -3.99
C VAL A 290 2.17 19.01 -3.11
N ILE A 291 2.51 20.06 -2.37
CA ILE A 291 1.51 20.84 -1.64
C ILE A 291 0.71 21.63 -2.69
N PRO A 292 -0.63 21.48 -2.73
CA PRO A 292 -1.46 22.31 -3.59
C PRO A 292 -1.13 23.77 -3.34
N LYS A 293 -0.80 24.51 -4.40
CA LYS A 293 -0.57 25.94 -4.31
C LYS A 293 -1.93 26.63 -4.28
N SER A 294 -2.22 27.35 -3.21
CA SER A 294 -3.29 28.35 -3.21
C SER A 294 -2.73 29.70 -3.66
N TRP A 295 -3.51 30.42 -4.46
CA TRP A 295 -3.14 31.78 -4.88
C TRP A 295 -3.78 32.78 -3.93
N GLY A 296 -2.96 33.67 -3.37
CA GLY A 296 -3.42 34.78 -2.56
C GLY A 296 -3.61 36.03 -3.40
N TRP A 297 -4.72 36.72 -3.20
CA TRP A 297 -5.01 38.02 -3.80
C TRP A 297 -5.14 39.07 -2.71
N ALA A 298 -4.70 40.29 -2.98
CA ALA A 298 -4.89 41.43 -2.10
C ALA A 298 -5.47 42.59 -2.90
N ALA A 299 -6.61 43.11 -2.45
CA ALA A 299 -7.27 44.25 -3.07
C ALA A 299 -7.42 45.39 -2.07
N THR A 300 -7.20 46.62 -2.51
CA THR A 300 -7.53 47.81 -1.72
C THR A 300 -8.78 48.44 -2.32
N LEU A 301 -9.86 48.44 -1.54
CA LEU A 301 -11.15 49.01 -1.90
C LEU A 301 -11.23 50.42 -1.34
N ASP A 302 -11.50 51.39 -2.22
CA ASP A 302 -11.82 52.75 -1.83
C ASP A 302 -13.30 52.86 -1.49
N LEU A 303 -13.60 52.96 -0.20
CA LEU A 303 -14.97 53.07 0.33
C LEU A 303 -15.39 54.53 0.54
N SER A 304 -14.57 55.50 0.09
CA SER A 304 -14.86 56.93 0.25
C SER A 304 -15.89 57.46 -0.76
N LYS A 305 -16.16 56.73 -1.86
CA LYS A 305 -17.13 57.11 -2.88
C LYS A 305 -18.57 56.85 -2.43
N VAL A 306 -19.47 57.78 -2.77
CA VAL A 306 -20.80 57.95 -2.15
C VAL A 306 -21.80 56.83 -2.48
N SER A 307 -21.54 55.96 -3.46
CA SER A 307 -22.27 54.70 -3.64
C SER A 307 -21.58 53.81 -4.67
N TYR A 308 -21.66 52.49 -4.48
CA TYR A 308 -21.37 51.49 -5.49
C TYR A 308 -22.57 50.55 -5.59
N ALA A 309 -23.15 50.42 -6.80
CA ALA A 309 -24.35 49.61 -7.04
C ALA A 309 -25.48 49.86 -6.01
N ASP A 310 -25.78 51.15 -5.76
CA ASP A 310 -26.80 51.63 -4.81
C ASP A 310 -26.57 51.26 -3.32
N LYS A 311 -25.36 50.81 -2.96
CA LYS A 311 -24.98 50.53 -1.57
C LYS A 311 -24.19 51.68 -0.94
N SER A 312 -24.49 51.98 0.32
CA SER A 312 -23.71 52.91 1.15
C SER A 312 -22.37 52.30 1.58
N SER A 313 -21.41 53.14 2.01
CA SER A 313 -20.13 52.66 2.56
C SER A 313 -20.31 51.69 3.74
N GLU A 314 -21.32 51.90 4.59
CA GLU A 314 -21.66 51.00 5.71
C GLU A 314 -22.14 49.64 5.21
N GLN A 315 -23.05 49.63 4.23
CA GLN A 315 -23.55 48.39 3.63
C GLN A 315 -22.46 47.62 2.88
N LEU A 316 -21.45 48.31 2.34
CA LEU A 316 -20.29 47.67 1.72
C LEU A 316 -19.35 47.07 2.77
N ILE A 317 -19.13 47.76 3.89
CA ILE A 317 -18.36 47.22 5.02
C ILE A 317 -19.04 45.99 5.61
N ASP A 318 -20.34 46.06 5.88
CA ASP A 318 -21.11 44.93 6.43
C ASP A 318 -21.08 43.73 5.49
N ALA A 319 -21.15 43.96 4.19
CA ALA A 319 -21.04 42.90 3.19
C ALA A 319 -19.65 42.25 3.18
N LEU A 320 -18.57 43.04 3.34
CA LEU A 320 -17.20 42.51 3.42
C LEU A 320 -16.97 41.70 4.70
N ILE A 321 -17.45 42.19 5.84
CA ILE A 321 -17.39 41.47 7.12
C ILE A 321 -18.20 40.19 7.03
N THR A 322 -19.44 40.25 6.54
CA THR A 322 -20.30 39.07 6.35
C THR A 322 -19.62 38.05 5.44
N ALA A 323 -18.97 38.49 4.36
CA ALA A 323 -18.25 37.59 3.45
C ALA A 323 -17.02 36.93 4.11
N ALA A 324 -16.32 37.63 5.01
CA ALA A 324 -15.24 37.05 5.80
C ALA A 324 -15.75 36.05 6.86
N GLU A 325 -16.91 36.32 7.47
CA GLU A 325 -17.47 35.49 8.54
C GLU A 325 -18.24 34.25 8.03
N THR A 326 -18.85 34.30 6.84
CA THR A 326 -19.66 33.19 6.33
C THR A 326 -18.85 32.01 5.78
N GLU A 327 -17.52 32.13 5.70
CA GLU A 327 -16.60 31.14 5.09
C GLU A 327 -17.02 30.70 3.67
N SER A 328 -17.88 31.46 3.01
CA SER A 328 -18.44 31.14 1.70
C SER A 328 -17.52 31.62 0.59
N LEU A 329 -17.52 30.90 -0.54
CA LEU A 329 -16.77 31.32 -1.72
C LEU A 329 -17.45 32.54 -2.35
N VAL A 330 -16.69 33.61 -2.50
CA VAL A 330 -17.09 34.81 -3.24
C VAL A 330 -16.46 34.81 -4.63
N THR A 331 -17.13 35.45 -5.57
CA THR A 331 -16.64 35.57 -6.95
C THR A 331 -15.73 36.79 -7.09
N LEU A 332 -14.48 36.56 -7.45
CA LEU A 332 -13.54 37.60 -7.86
C LEU A 332 -13.47 37.65 -9.39
N VAL A 333 -13.87 38.78 -9.97
CA VAL A 333 -13.69 39.04 -11.40
C VAL A 333 -12.41 39.84 -11.57
N TYR A 334 -11.40 39.25 -12.22
CA TYR A 334 -10.13 39.90 -12.51
C TYR A 334 -9.85 39.76 -14.02
N GLU A 335 -9.79 40.92 -14.70
CA GLU A 335 -9.75 41.01 -16.16
C GLU A 335 -10.91 40.20 -16.79
N ASP A 336 -10.59 39.25 -17.66
CA ASP A 336 -11.57 38.37 -18.33
C ASP A 336 -11.75 37.03 -17.59
N SER A 337 -11.19 36.89 -16.38
CA SER A 337 -11.25 35.65 -15.60
C SER A 337 -12.15 35.80 -14.38
N THR A 338 -12.96 34.77 -14.15
CA THR A 338 -13.78 34.62 -12.94
C THR A 338 -13.12 33.59 -12.03
N LYS A 339 -12.82 33.99 -10.79
CA LYS A 339 -12.19 33.16 -9.76
C LYS A 339 -13.13 33.00 -8.57
N TYR A 340 -13.09 31.85 -7.94
CA TYR A 340 -13.77 31.62 -6.66
C TYR A 340 -12.75 31.73 -5.55
N VAL A 341 -12.97 32.69 -4.65
CA VAL A 341 -12.02 33.00 -3.58
C VAL A 341 -12.75 33.02 -2.24
N ARG A 342 -12.05 32.70 -1.17
CA ARG A 342 -12.50 32.94 0.20
C ARG A 342 -11.93 34.26 0.69
N VAL A 343 -12.73 35.06 1.40
CA VAL A 343 -12.23 36.26 2.10
C VAL A 343 -11.60 35.81 3.41
N GLU A 344 -10.29 36.01 3.57
CA GLU A 344 -9.56 35.60 4.78
C GLU A 344 -9.53 36.69 5.83
N ASP A 345 -9.31 37.93 5.40
CA ASP A 345 -9.15 39.08 6.29
C ASP A 345 -9.59 40.36 5.60
N VAL A 346 -10.16 41.26 6.39
CA VAL A 346 -10.63 42.60 5.97
C VAL A 346 -10.09 43.63 6.95
N GLN A 347 -9.14 44.43 6.50
CA GLN A 347 -8.54 45.51 7.28
C GLN A 347 -9.14 46.85 6.86
N ILE A 348 -9.93 47.44 7.74
CA ILE A 348 -10.63 48.69 7.47
C ILE A 348 -9.87 49.85 8.13
N SER A 349 -9.63 50.92 7.37
CA SER A 349 -9.01 52.15 7.86
C SER A 349 -9.95 53.33 7.63
N HIS A 350 -10.33 54.02 8.72
CA HIS A 350 -11.20 55.19 8.68
C HIS A 350 -10.37 56.48 8.67
N THR A 351 -10.82 57.48 7.90
CA THR A 351 -10.11 58.76 7.76
C THR A 351 -10.31 59.66 8.99
N THR A 352 -11.47 59.61 9.64
CA THR A 352 -11.84 60.56 10.70
C THR A 352 -12.47 59.94 11.95
N GLY A 353 -12.50 58.60 12.07
CA GLY A 353 -13.06 57.89 13.24
C GLY A 353 -14.59 57.95 13.38
N GLU A 354 -15.24 59.02 12.93
CA GLU A 354 -16.70 59.25 13.02
C GLU A 354 -17.48 58.94 11.74
N TYR A 355 -16.81 58.72 10.61
CA TYR A 355 -17.45 58.40 9.33
C TYR A 355 -16.91 57.09 8.74
N PRO A 356 -17.78 56.22 8.19
CA PRO A 356 -17.43 54.94 7.54
C PRO A 356 -16.69 55.13 6.20
N LYS A 357 -16.22 56.34 5.92
CA LYS A 357 -15.47 56.69 4.72
C LYS A 357 -13.99 56.40 4.94
N GLY A 358 -13.49 55.47 4.14
CA GLY A 358 -12.14 54.96 4.35
C GLY A 358 -11.67 54.05 3.22
N THR A 359 -10.63 53.29 3.52
CA THR A 359 -10.12 52.23 2.64
C THR A 359 -10.24 50.89 3.35
N ALA A 360 -10.61 49.86 2.61
CA ALA A 360 -10.59 48.49 3.09
C ALA A 360 -9.55 47.69 2.30
N LYS A 361 -8.61 47.05 2.98
CA LYS A 361 -7.74 46.03 2.38
C LYS A 361 -8.36 44.67 2.60
N VAL A 362 -8.55 43.92 1.54
CA VAL A 362 -9.16 42.60 1.56
C VAL A 362 -8.13 41.58 1.09
N PHE A 363 -7.94 40.54 1.89
CA PHE A 363 -7.08 39.40 1.56
C PHE A 363 -7.97 38.22 1.17
N LEU A 364 -7.67 37.62 0.03
CA LEU A 364 -8.47 36.58 -0.59
C LEU A 364 -7.60 35.37 -0.91
N THR A 365 -8.12 34.16 -0.75
CA THR A 365 -7.44 32.92 -1.14
C THR A 365 -8.27 32.18 -2.19
N GLU A 366 -7.66 31.84 -3.33
CA GLU A 366 -8.25 30.93 -4.32
C GLU A 366 -8.26 29.50 -3.77
N ILE A 367 -9.42 28.83 -3.83
CA ILE A 367 -9.62 27.45 -3.37
C ILE A 367 -9.56 26.47 -4.54
#